data_AF-A0A653F0H3-F1
#
_entry.id   AF-A0A653F0H3-F1
#
_cell.length_a   1.000
_cell.length_b   1.000
_cell.length_c   1.000
_cell.angle_alpha   90.00
_cell.angle_beta   90.00
_cell.angle_gamma   90.00
#
_symmetry.space_group_name_H-M   'P 1'
#
loop_
_entity.id
_entity.type
_entity.pdbx_description
1 polymer ?
#
loop_
_entity_poly.entity_id
_entity_poly.type
_entity_poly.pdbx_seq_one_letter_code
_entity_poly.pdbx_strand_id
1 'polypeptide(L)'
;MSSDWRSYPFQLVDGDSALEFPAAEGVHADQESDTWFLAGQLDTAGTSRSFAFLTIFNKNRPGGSVVADFYTLALFDLDTGEYGTYTDYDMPPASMAPGAQPKLSAAAGHLDLEYRSGAGTVSWTTCHDADGQLLPYTYRVSLVGTDQAGRLMRLDLAVTPTRAPTPVGASAYNGKIVCFGQPDTHSYFHTGMTMTGTLCWGEASEQVTGTAGHIDRQWFPTYAGGGGDPRGRSHEWRTIHFDNGVDMSIWRQFDRMNGNAVQPFTGLTASYPDPGRAPECAEDIEVTILSYVRWPDSVRPLLPPVRPARYMPDRHRITSAAMQLDLTGEPLVAAPAHGLPIEYMEGPYRYRGMLHGEPVTAFAFYERSLALYRDWELIDVLAATVANARPPTPELAALVERVAPVVLSGRRGEALEMLRTGSAALPDDCDQDSREVLEALIGSLAQEIPAAKL
;
A
#
# COMPACT_ATOMS: atom_id res chain seq x y z
N MET A 1 18.55 -7.25 -29.19
CA MET A 1 17.35 -7.08 -28.34
C MET A 1 16.60 -5.86 -28.86
N SER A 2 15.27 -5.89 -28.86
CA SER A 2 14.44 -4.78 -29.35
C SER A 2 14.48 -3.63 -28.36
N SER A 3 14.53 -2.38 -28.83
CA SER A 3 14.29 -1.19 -28.00
C SER A 3 12.80 -0.81 -27.95
N ASP A 4 11.96 -1.45 -28.77
CA ASP A 4 10.51 -1.26 -28.71
C ASP A 4 9.96 -2.15 -27.59
N TRP A 5 9.51 -1.50 -26.53
CA TRP A 5 8.89 -2.17 -25.39
C TRP A 5 7.65 -2.95 -25.78
N ARG A 6 6.99 -2.68 -26.92
CA ARG A 6 5.78 -3.41 -27.37
C ARG A 6 6.05 -4.78 -27.97
N SER A 7 7.28 -5.29 -27.88
CA SER A 7 7.69 -6.58 -28.42
C SER A 7 8.52 -7.34 -27.39
N TYR A 8 8.36 -8.66 -27.34
CA TYR A 8 9.27 -9.53 -26.58
C TYR A 8 10.36 -10.14 -27.48
N PRO A 9 11.59 -10.33 -26.98
CA PRO A 9 12.07 -9.89 -25.67
C PRO A 9 12.35 -8.38 -25.63
N PHE A 10 12.16 -7.78 -24.45
CA PHE A 10 12.46 -6.36 -24.19
C PHE A 10 13.34 -6.22 -22.95
N GLN A 11 14.37 -5.39 -23.04
CA GLN A 11 15.31 -5.13 -21.95
C GLN A 11 14.99 -3.77 -21.34
N LEU A 12 14.50 -3.73 -20.09
CA LEU A 12 14.14 -2.46 -19.44
C LEU A 12 15.38 -1.68 -19.00
N VAL A 13 16.39 -2.39 -18.49
CA VAL A 13 17.68 -1.83 -18.05
C VAL A 13 18.79 -2.56 -18.75
N ASP A 14 19.63 -1.84 -19.49
CA ASP A 14 20.72 -2.42 -20.26
C ASP A 14 21.66 -3.24 -19.36
N GLY A 15 21.83 -4.53 -19.71
CA GLY A 15 22.74 -5.45 -19.02
C GLY A 15 22.19 -6.11 -17.76
N ASP A 16 20.94 -5.85 -17.35
CA ASP A 16 20.31 -6.48 -16.20
C ASP A 16 19.30 -7.56 -16.61
N SER A 17 19.72 -8.83 -16.63
CA SER A 17 18.85 -9.95 -17.01
C SER A 17 17.64 -10.14 -16.08
N ALA A 18 17.62 -9.58 -14.87
CA ALA A 18 16.45 -9.64 -13.99
C ALA A 18 15.31 -8.74 -14.51
N LEU A 19 15.62 -7.75 -15.34
CA LEU A 19 14.67 -6.80 -15.94
C LEU A 19 14.52 -7.03 -17.45
N GLU A 20 14.66 -8.29 -17.89
CA GLU A 20 14.38 -8.75 -19.25
C GLU A 20 12.95 -9.35 -19.33
N PHE A 21 12.15 -8.85 -20.26
CA PHE A 21 10.77 -9.25 -20.49
C PHE A 21 10.69 -10.28 -21.62
N PRO A 22 9.86 -11.33 -21.50
CA PRO A 22 8.77 -11.47 -20.51
C PRO A 22 9.18 -12.10 -19.17
N ALA A 23 10.45 -12.49 -19.00
CA ALA A 23 10.89 -13.22 -17.81
C ALA A 23 10.67 -12.45 -16.50
N ALA A 24 10.89 -11.14 -16.51
CA ALA A 24 10.66 -10.23 -15.37
C ALA A 24 9.20 -10.16 -14.89
N GLU A 25 8.24 -10.65 -15.68
CA GLU A 25 6.83 -10.71 -15.28
C GLU A 25 6.50 -12.00 -14.54
N GLY A 26 7.25 -13.08 -14.81
CA GLY A 26 7.05 -14.39 -14.19
C GLY A 26 7.62 -14.48 -12.77
N VAL A 27 7.67 -15.71 -12.26
CA VAL A 27 8.27 -16.02 -10.95
C VAL A 27 9.79 -16.11 -11.02
N HIS A 28 10.44 -15.56 -9.99
CA HIS A 28 11.88 -15.64 -9.80
C HIS A 28 12.18 -16.74 -8.78
N ALA A 29 12.62 -17.90 -9.28
CA ALA A 29 12.77 -19.12 -8.48
C ALA A 29 13.91 -19.02 -7.43
N ASP A 30 14.89 -18.16 -7.67
CA ASP A 30 16.04 -17.89 -6.80
C ASP A 30 15.74 -16.84 -5.72
N GLN A 31 14.56 -16.22 -5.77
CA GLN A 31 14.13 -15.19 -4.82
C GLN A 31 13.23 -15.81 -3.76
N GLU A 32 13.36 -15.42 -2.49
CA GLU A 32 12.46 -15.92 -1.45
C GLU A 32 11.07 -15.29 -1.56
N SER A 33 11.01 -14.00 -1.88
CA SER A 33 9.75 -13.26 -2.02
C SER A 33 9.54 -12.69 -3.42
N ASP A 34 8.31 -12.74 -3.89
CA ASP A 34 7.90 -12.23 -5.20
C ASP A 34 6.47 -11.66 -5.11
N THR A 35 6.27 -10.41 -5.51
CA THR A 35 5.03 -9.65 -5.31
C THR A 35 4.48 -9.13 -6.63
N TRP A 36 3.27 -9.55 -6.97
CA TRP A 36 2.52 -9.01 -8.10
C TRP A 36 1.36 -8.18 -7.57
N PHE A 37 1.38 -6.91 -7.91
CA PHE A 37 0.36 -5.95 -7.51
C PHE A 37 -0.34 -5.40 -8.74
N LEU A 38 -1.68 -5.29 -8.68
CA LEU A 38 -2.47 -4.56 -9.65
C LEU A 38 -3.56 -3.77 -8.93
N ALA A 39 -3.65 -2.47 -9.21
CA ALA A 39 -4.74 -1.64 -8.73
C ALA A 39 -5.20 -0.66 -9.81
N GLY A 40 -6.41 -0.14 -9.67
CA GLY A 40 -6.91 0.88 -10.57
C GLY A 40 -8.31 1.38 -10.25
N GLN A 41 -8.66 2.51 -10.89
CA GLN A 41 -10.01 3.05 -10.93
C GLN A 41 -10.80 2.40 -12.08
N LEU A 42 -12.07 2.13 -11.81
CA LEU A 42 -13.02 1.54 -12.75
C LEU A 42 -14.30 2.37 -12.76
N ASP A 43 -14.77 2.75 -13.94
CA ASP A 43 -16.00 3.47 -14.16
C ASP A 43 -16.98 2.60 -14.96
N THR A 44 -18.26 2.73 -14.63
CA THR A 44 -19.34 1.95 -15.25
C THR A 44 -19.79 2.54 -16.58
N ALA A 45 -20.08 1.67 -17.54
CA ALA A 45 -20.69 2.08 -18.81
C ALA A 45 -22.19 2.37 -18.61
N GLY A 46 -22.54 3.60 -18.18
CA GLY A 46 -23.90 4.14 -18.25
C GLY A 46 -24.60 4.43 -16.91
N THR A 47 -24.13 3.89 -15.78
CA THR A 47 -24.67 4.23 -14.45
C THR A 47 -23.90 5.36 -13.77
N SER A 48 -22.81 5.85 -14.37
CA SER A 48 -21.91 6.90 -13.84
C SER A 48 -21.37 6.59 -12.44
N ARG A 49 -21.36 5.30 -12.06
CA ARG A 49 -20.74 4.82 -10.83
C ARG A 49 -19.25 4.64 -11.02
N SER A 50 -18.50 4.91 -9.96
CA SER A 50 -17.06 4.75 -9.91
C SER A 50 -16.65 3.78 -8.79
N PHE A 51 -15.76 2.87 -9.15
CA PHE A 51 -15.17 1.88 -8.27
C PHE A 51 -13.65 1.99 -8.31
N ALA A 52 -13.00 1.37 -7.34
CA ALA A 52 -11.59 1.02 -7.44
C ALA A 52 -11.36 -0.39 -6.96
N PHE A 53 -10.21 -0.94 -7.29
CA PHE A 53 -9.79 -2.25 -6.81
C PHE A 53 -8.28 -2.28 -6.58
N LEU A 54 -7.86 -3.22 -5.75
CA LEU A 54 -6.48 -3.68 -5.70
C LEU A 54 -6.45 -5.19 -5.56
N THR A 55 -5.37 -5.79 -6.05
CA THR A 55 -5.05 -7.20 -5.84
C THR A 55 -3.56 -7.38 -5.61
N ILE A 56 -3.24 -8.29 -4.70
CA ILE A 56 -1.86 -8.67 -4.37
C ILE A 56 -1.77 -10.18 -4.48
N PHE A 57 -0.83 -10.66 -5.27
CA PHE A 57 -0.33 -12.03 -5.16
C PHE A 57 1.06 -11.93 -4.58
N ASN A 58 1.33 -12.73 -3.57
CA ASN A 58 2.63 -12.69 -2.93
C ASN A 58 3.10 -14.12 -2.65
N LYS A 59 4.26 -14.44 -3.22
CA LYS A 59 5.04 -15.61 -2.87
C LYS A 59 5.98 -15.21 -1.72
N ASN A 60 5.96 -15.95 -0.62
CA ASN A 60 6.93 -15.80 0.47
C ASN A 60 7.43 -17.16 0.90
N ARG A 61 8.72 -17.41 0.68
CA ARG A 61 9.37 -18.69 1.00
C ARG A 61 10.58 -18.50 1.91
N PRO A 62 10.39 -18.06 3.17
CA PRO A 62 11.53 -17.82 4.08
C PRO A 62 12.33 -19.10 4.29
N GLY A 63 13.65 -19.03 4.03
CA GLY A 63 14.53 -20.20 4.08
C GLY A 63 14.18 -21.30 3.07
N GLY A 64 13.41 -20.97 2.02
CA GLY A 64 13.01 -21.83 0.90
C GLY A 64 11.99 -22.94 1.21
N SER A 65 11.82 -23.32 2.46
CA SER A 65 11.00 -24.48 2.87
C SER A 65 9.67 -24.11 3.51
N VAL A 66 9.59 -22.93 4.11
CA VAL A 66 8.34 -22.41 4.70
C VAL A 66 7.50 -21.80 3.60
N VAL A 67 6.20 -22.09 3.59
CA VAL A 67 5.23 -21.46 2.69
C VAL A 67 4.52 -20.36 3.47
N ALA A 68 4.53 -19.13 2.99
CA ALA A 68 3.79 -18.03 3.59
C ALA A 68 3.15 -17.14 2.51
N ASP A 69 2.72 -17.78 1.42
CA ASP A 69 2.13 -17.09 0.29
C ASP A 69 0.74 -16.57 0.67
N PHE A 70 0.32 -15.49 0.01
CA PHE A 70 -1.02 -14.97 0.17
C PHE A 70 -1.55 -14.35 -1.11
N TYR A 71 -2.88 -14.23 -1.12
CA TYR A 71 -3.62 -13.48 -2.12
C TYR A 71 -4.57 -12.51 -1.41
N THR A 72 -4.63 -11.27 -1.90
CA THR A 72 -5.55 -10.24 -1.42
C THR A 72 -6.32 -9.64 -2.59
N LEU A 73 -7.63 -9.41 -2.37
CA LEU A 73 -8.49 -8.60 -3.23
C LEU A 73 -9.21 -7.57 -2.36
N ALA A 74 -9.30 -6.34 -2.84
CA ALA A 74 -10.25 -5.37 -2.31
C ALA A 74 -11.01 -4.66 -3.42
N LEU A 75 -12.28 -4.37 -3.15
CA LEU A 75 -13.15 -3.55 -3.99
C LEU A 75 -13.60 -2.34 -3.18
N PHE A 76 -13.67 -1.19 -3.85
CA PHE A 76 -14.03 0.08 -3.26
C PHE A 76 -15.14 0.70 -4.10
N ASP A 77 -16.23 1.12 -3.49
CA ASP A 77 -17.25 1.95 -4.12
C ASP A 77 -16.91 3.41 -3.79
N LEU A 78 -16.49 4.17 -4.81
CA LEU A 78 -15.98 5.53 -4.64
C LEU A 78 -17.10 6.56 -4.45
N ASP A 79 -18.35 6.19 -4.71
CA ASP A 79 -19.51 7.06 -4.58
C ASP A 79 -20.08 7.01 -3.16
N THR A 80 -20.06 5.83 -2.54
CA THR A 80 -20.58 5.59 -1.19
C THR A 80 -19.50 5.57 -0.11
N GLY A 81 -18.23 5.35 -0.49
CA GLY A 81 -17.12 5.15 0.43
C GLY A 81 -17.11 3.77 1.09
N GLU A 82 -17.92 2.83 0.61
CA GLU A 82 -17.92 1.43 1.06
C GLU A 82 -16.70 0.67 0.50
N TYR A 83 -16.17 -0.28 1.27
CA TYR A 83 -15.15 -1.21 0.76
C TYR A 83 -15.35 -2.63 1.28
N GLY A 84 -14.91 -3.59 0.47
CA GLY A 84 -14.82 -5.00 0.79
C GLY A 84 -13.38 -5.48 0.62
N THR A 85 -12.89 -6.32 1.52
CA THR A 85 -11.58 -6.96 1.36
C THR A 85 -11.59 -8.44 1.71
N TYR A 86 -10.73 -9.19 1.04
CA TYR A 86 -10.52 -10.62 1.22
C TYR A 86 -9.03 -10.90 1.15
N THR A 87 -8.50 -11.60 2.15
CA THR A 87 -7.14 -12.15 2.13
C THR A 87 -7.19 -13.63 2.42
N ASP A 88 -6.54 -14.45 1.60
CA ASP A 88 -6.37 -15.88 1.79
C ASP A 88 -4.88 -16.21 1.90
N TYR A 89 -4.55 -17.17 2.77
CA TYR A 89 -3.18 -17.56 3.09
C TYR A 89 -2.90 -19.02 2.75
N ASP A 90 -1.68 -19.27 2.29
CA ASP A 90 -1.05 -20.58 2.25
C ASP A 90 0.12 -20.58 3.26
N MET A 91 -0.14 -21.06 4.47
CA MET A 91 0.84 -21.01 5.55
C MET A 91 0.73 -22.15 6.57
N PRO A 92 1.80 -22.45 7.33
CA PRO A 92 1.75 -23.42 8.41
C PRO A 92 0.70 -23.07 9.47
N PRO A 93 0.10 -24.09 10.13
CA PRO A 93 0.37 -25.52 9.92
C PRO A 93 -0.34 -26.12 8.70
N ALA A 94 -1.29 -25.41 8.08
CA ALA A 94 -2.14 -25.94 7.01
C ALA A 94 -1.33 -26.34 5.76
N SER A 95 -0.40 -25.49 5.33
CA SER A 95 0.48 -25.77 4.17
C SER A 95 1.46 -26.93 4.40
N MET A 96 1.65 -27.36 5.65
CA MET A 96 2.53 -28.47 6.03
C MET A 96 1.78 -29.78 6.30
N ALA A 97 0.45 -29.80 6.18
CA ALA A 97 -0.32 -31.02 6.40
C ALA A 97 0.01 -32.09 5.35
N PRO A 98 0.01 -33.40 5.69
CA PRO A 98 0.26 -34.45 4.71
C PRO A 98 -0.69 -34.36 3.51
N GLY A 99 -0.12 -34.28 2.29
CA GLY A 99 -0.90 -34.17 1.05
C GLY A 99 -1.34 -32.74 0.69
N ALA A 100 -1.03 -31.73 1.52
CA ALA A 100 -1.24 -30.33 1.15
C ALA A 100 -0.51 -30.02 -0.17
N GLN A 101 -1.21 -29.29 -1.03
CA GLN A 101 -0.66 -28.76 -2.27
C GLN A 101 -0.54 -27.24 -2.11
N PRO A 102 0.54 -26.62 -2.62
CA PRO A 102 0.65 -25.16 -2.64
C PRO A 102 -0.58 -24.53 -3.31
N LYS A 103 -1.10 -23.44 -2.73
CA LYS A 103 -2.22 -22.70 -3.31
C LYS A 103 -1.79 -21.85 -4.49
N LEU A 104 -0.57 -21.31 -4.47
CA LEU A 104 0.01 -20.49 -5.52
C LEU A 104 0.75 -21.35 -6.55
N SER A 105 0.43 -21.15 -7.83
CA SER A 105 1.19 -21.63 -8.98
C SER A 105 1.61 -20.43 -9.83
N ALA A 106 2.86 -20.41 -10.27
CA ALA A 106 3.42 -19.34 -11.09
C ALA A 106 4.41 -19.89 -12.12
N ALA A 107 4.34 -19.43 -13.37
CA ALA A 107 5.32 -19.79 -14.39
C ALA A 107 6.56 -18.87 -14.38
N ALA A 108 7.70 -19.44 -14.76
CA ALA A 108 8.88 -18.66 -15.11
C ALA A 108 8.81 -18.21 -16.57
N GLY A 109 9.47 -17.10 -16.91
CA GLY A 109 9.62 -16.64 -18.29
C GLY A 109 8.48 -15.77 -18.83
N HIS A 110 7.30 -15.78 -18.19
CA HIS A 110 6.18 -14.88 -18.47
C HIS A 110 5.18 -14.89 -17.30
N LEU A 111 4.22 -13.96 -17.31
CA LEU A 111 3.17 -13.92 -16.30
C LEU A 111 2.13 -15.01 -16.55
N ASP A 112 2.08 -15.98 -15.63
CA ASP A 112 1.02 -16.98 -15.56
C ASP A 112 0.84 -17.36 -14.09
N LEU A 113 -0.12 -16.72 -13.42
CA LEU A 113 -0.41 -16.89 -12.01
C LEU A 113 -1.76 -17.57 -11.81
N GLU A 114 -1.80 -18.55 -10.92
CA GLU A 114 -3.02 -19.12 -10.35
C GLU A 114 -2.90 -19.14 -8.83
N TYR A 115 -3.95 -18.73 -8.12
CA TYR A 115 -4.07 -18.92 -6.67
C TYR A 115 -5.39 -19.61 -6.31
N ARG A 116 -5.31 -20.74 -5.62
CA ARG A 116 -6.47 -21.53 -5.18
C ARG A 116 -6.95 -21.08 -3.80
N SER A 117 -7.74 -19.99 -3.78
CA SER A 117 -8.28 -19.43 -2.55
C SER A 117 -9.49 -20.21 -2.04
N GLY A 118 -9.88 -19.97 -0.78
CA GLY A 118 -11.14 -20.49 -0.24
C GLY A 118 -12.40 -19.99 -0.97
N ALA A 119 -12.33 -18.86 -1.67
CA ALA A 119 -13.44 -18.29 -2.46
C ALA A 119 -13.48 -18.81 -3.91
N GLY A 120 -12.46 -19.54 -4.35
CA GLY A 120 -12.32 -20.05 -5.72
C GLY A 120 -10.94 -19.79 -6.31
N THR A 121 -10.77 -20.21 -7.56
CA THR A 121 -9.52 -20.03 -8.29
C THR A 121 -9.42 -18.61 -8.84
N VAL A 122 -8.29 -17.97 -8.55
CA VAL A 122 -7.91 -16.63 -8.99
C VAL A 122 -6.82 -16.78 -10.05
N SER A 123 -6.80 -15.96 -11.09
CA SER A 123 -5.74 -15.99 -12.10
C SER A 123 -5.35 -14.62 -12.65
N TRP A 124 -4.09 -14.51 -13.07
CA TRP A 124 -3.56 -13.38 -13.82
C TRP A 124 -2.53 -13.89 -14.83
N THR A 125 -2.88 -13.84 -16.11
CA THR A 125 -2.10 -14.51 -17.18
C THR A 125 -1.88 -13.62 -18.38
N THR A 126 -0.73 -13.77 -19.04
CA THR A 126 -0.44 -13.14 -20.33
C THR A 126 -1.32 -13.74 -21.43
N CYS A 127 -1.93 -12.87 -22.23
CA CYS A 127 -2.73 -13.25 -23.38
C CYS A 127 -1.84 -13.76 -24.52
N HIS A 128 -2.43 -14.58 -25.38
CA HIS A 128 -1.77 -15.11 -26.56
C HIS A 128 -2.52 -14.64 -27.81
N ASP A 129 -1.80 -14.47 -28.91
CA ASP A 129 -2.39 -14.20 -30.22
C ASP A 129 -2.97 -15.47 -30.86
N ALA A 130 -3.44 -15.35 -32.10
CA ALA A 130 -4.03 -16.46 -32.85
C ALA A 130 -3.03 -17.59 -33.17
N ASP A 131 -1.73 -17.28 -33.21
CA ASP A 131 -0.64 -18.23 -33.48
C ASP A 131 -0.05 -18.81 -32.18
N GLY A 132 -0.63 -18.47 -31.02
CA GLY A 132 -0.19 -18.91 -29.72
C GLY A 132 1.10 -18.23 -29.24
N GLN A 133 1.47 -17.08 -29.79
CA GLN A 133 2.56 -16.26 -29.28
C GLN A 133 2.07 -15.32 -28.17
N LEU A 134 2.94 -15.00 -27.22
CA LEU A 134 2.61 -14.06 -26.14
C LEU A 134 2.33 -12.67 -26.71
N LEU A 135 1.22 -12.05 -26.29
CA LEU A 135 0.92 -10.65 -26.54
C LEU A 135 1.58 -9.79 -25.46
N PRO A 136 2.54 -8.91 -25.81
CA PRO A 136 3.27 -8.14 -24.82
C PRO A 136 2.37 -7.33 -23.90
N TYR A 137 2.55 -7.54 -22.60
CA TYR A 137 1.89 -6.85 -21.49
C TYR A 137 0.35 -6.89 -21.54
N THR A 138 -0.23 -7.78 -22.35
CA THR A 138 -1.68 -7.90 -22.45
C THR A 138 -2.12 -9.03 -21.55
N TYR A 139 -2.98 -8.75 -20.58
CA TYR A 139 -3.33 -9.71 -19.53
C TYR A 139 -4.82 -9.99 -19.47
N ARG A 140 -5.13 -11.16 -18.94
CA ARG A 140 -6.45 -11.53 -18.47
C ARG A 140 -6.38 -11.83 -16.98
N VAL A 141 -7.27 -11.18 -16.23
CA VAL A 141 -7.29 -11.18 -14.77
C VAL A 141 -8.67 -11.65 -14.32
N SER A 142 -8.72 -12.64 -13.44
CA SER A 142 -9.96 -13.15 -12.82
C SER A 142 -9.74 -13.25 -11.32
N LEU A 143 -10.38 -12.34 -10.58
CA LEU A 143 -10.25 -12.21 -9.15
C LEU A 143 -11.55 -12.62 -8.47
N VAL A 144 -11.43 -13.34 -7.35
CA VAL A 144 -12.58 -13.71 -6.51
C VAL A 144 -12.25 -13.52 -5.03
N GLY A 145 -13.28 -13.32 -4.22
CA GLY A 145 -13.14 -13.19 -2.77
C GLY A 145 -14.51 -13.10 -2.09
N THR A 146 -14.49 -12.97 -0.77
CA THR A 146 -15.67 -12.70 0.05
C THR A 146 -15.33 -11.59 1.03
N ASP A 147 -16.13 -10.53 1.04
CA ASP A 147 -15.88 -9.39 1.93
C ASP A 147 -16.19 -9.71 3.41
N GLN A 148 -15.94 -8.73 4.28
CA GLN A 148 -16.13 -8.84 5.73
C GLN A 148 -17.59 -9.06 6.13
N ALA A 149 -18.55 -8.75 5.25
CA ALA A 149 -19.98 -8.97 5.45
C ALA A 149 -20.46 -10.30 4.84
N GLY A 150 -19.56 -11.10 4.24
CA GLY A 150 -19.92 -12.37 3.61
C GLY A 150 -20.42 -12.23 2.17
N ARG A 151 -20.35 -11.04 1.55
CA ARG A 151 -20.76 -10.85 0.16
C ARG A 151 -19.67 -11.31 -0.79
N LEU A 152 -20.07 -11.99 -1.86
CA LEU A 152 -19.16 -12.40 -2.92
C LEU A 152 -18.60 -11.17 -3.64
N MET A 153 -17.30 -11.21 -3.92
CA MET A 153 -16.58 -10.26 -4.74
C MET A 153 -15.98 -11.00 -5.93
N ARG A 154 -16.15 -10.44 -7.13
CA ARG A 154 -15.53 -10.94 -8.35
C ARG A 154 -15.19 -9.80 -9.29
N LEU A 155 -14.02 -9.88 -9.91
CA LEU A 155 -13.57 -8.93 -10.91
C LEU A 155 -12.87 -9.69 -12.04
N ASP A 156 -13.44 -9.63 -13.24
CA ASP A 156 -12.82 -10.14 -14.46
C ASP A 156 -12.42 -8.97 -15.33
N LEU A 157 -11.14 -8.86 -15.71
CA LEU A 157 -10.61 -7.77 -16.53
C LEU A 157 -9.72 -8.29 -17.66
N ALA A 158 -9.83 -7.64 -18.81
CA ALA A 158 -8.75 -7.53 -19.77
C ALA A 158 -7.94 -6.27 -19.43
N VAL A 159 -6.62 -6.40 -19.32
CA VAL A 159 -5.72 -5.31 -18.90
C VAL A 159 -4.62 -5.15 -19.94
N THR A 160 -4.37 -3.94 -20.41
CA THR A 160 -3.28 -3.64 -21.34
C THR A 160 -2.65 -2.29 -20.98
N PRO A 161 -1.41 -2.26 -20.48
CA PRO A 161 -0.66 -1.04 -20.30
C PRO A 161 -0.44 -0.31 -21.62
N THR A 162 -0.34 1.01 -21.54
CA THR A 162 -0.24 1.96 -22.66
C THR A 162 1.09 2.71 -22.66
N ARG A 163 1.87 2.57 -21.59
CA ARG A 163 3.22 3.13 -21.42
C ARG A 163 4.24 2.01 -21.41
N ALA A 164 5.52 2.32 -21.38
CA ALA A 164 6.56 1.32 -21.13
C ALA A 164 6.62 1.00 -19.62
N PRO A 165 7.10 -0.19 -19.21
CA PRO A 165 7.49 -0.41 -17.83
C PRO A 165 8.58 0.60 -17.42
N THR A 166 8.59 0.98 -16.15
CA THR A 166 9.49 2.00 -15.59
C THR A 166 10.26 1.39 -14.42
N PRO A 167 11.59 1.43 -14.42
CA PRO A 167 12.36 0.91 -13.30
C PRO A 167 12.21 1.85 -12.09
N VAL A 168 11.98 1.30 -10.90
CA VAL A 168 11.89 2.11 -9.69
C VAL A 168 13.22 2.84 -9.44
N GLY A 169 13.12 4.11 -9.08
CA GLY A 169 14.24 5.03 -8.94
C GLY A 169 14.86 5.47 -10.27
N ALA A 170 14.15 5.27 -11.39
CA ALA A 170 14.56 5.67 -12.73
C ALA A 170 16.01 5.26 -13.04
N SER A 171 16.79 6.10 -13.74
CA SER A 171 18.19 5.83 -14.03
C SER A 171 19.11 5.90 -12.81
N ALA A 172 18.65 6.45 -11.67
CA ALA A 172 19.45 6.58 -10.46
C ALA A 172 19.65 5.23 -9.76
N TYR A 173 18.61 4.38 -9.79
CA TYR A 173 18.62 3.06 -9.17
C TYR A 173 18.45 1.91 -10.17
N ASN A 174 18.00 2.21 -11.39
CA ASN A 174 17.77 1.23 -12.44
C ASN A 174 16.92 0.04 -11.96
N GLY A 175 15.91 0.32 -11.13
CA GLY A 175 14.98 -0.70 -10.65
C GLY A 175 15.57 -1.59 -9.56
N LYS A 176 16.78 -1.32 -9.07
CA LYS A 176 17.43 -2.10 -8.03
C LYS A 176 17.64 -1.26 -6.77
N ILE A 177 16.83 -1.50 -5.76
CA ILE A 177 16.71 -0.67 -4.56
C ILE A 177 16.99 -1.44 -3.26
N VAL A 178 17.22 -0.69 -2.19
CA VAL A 178 17.14 -1.21 -0.82
C VAL A 178 15.68 -1.11 -0.37
N CYS A 179 15.07 -2.25 -0.07
CA CYS A 179 13.72 -2.32 0.48
C CYS A 179 13.76 -3.07 1.81
N PHE A 180 13.03 -2.65 2.83
CA PHE A 180 13.03 -3.22 4.18
C PHE A 180 14.42 -3.46 4.81
N GLY A 181 15.42 -2.66 4.43
CA GLY A 181 16.81 -2.80 4.87
C GLY A 181 17.59 -3.94 4.20
N GLN A 182 17.00 -4.63 3.22
CA GLN A 182 17.67 -5.64 2.40
C GLN A 182 18.07 -5.02 1.04
N PRO A 183 19.34 -5.18 0.62
CA PRO A 183 19.79 -4.75 -0.70
C PRO A 183 19.24 -5.69 -1.79
N ASP A 184 19.53 -5.35 -3.05
CA ASP A 184 19.29 -6.20 -4.20
C ASP A 184 17.81 -6.59 -4.45
N THR A 185 16.88 -5.77 -3.96
CA THR A 185 15.47 -5.86 -4.34
C THR A 185 15.28 -5.25 -5.71
N HIS A 186 14.71 -5.99 -6.64
CA HIS A 186 14.38 -5.45 -7.96
C HIS A 186 12.91 -5.05 -7.98
N SER A 187 12.62 -3.95 -8.66
CA SER A 187 11.28 -3.41 -8.79
C SER A 187 11.12 -2.56 -10.05
N TYR A 188 9.98 -2.75 -10.70
CA TYR A 188 9.48 -1.88 -11.77
C TYR A 188 7.98 -1.73 -11.63
N PHE A 189 7.45 -0.68 -12.25
CA PHE A 189 6.02 -0.51 -12.39
C PHE A 189 5.61 -0.28 -13.84
N HIS A 190 4.34 -0.56 -14.12
CA HIS A 190 3.70 -0.30 -15.39
C HIS A 190 2.45 0.56 -15.16
N THR A 191 2.28 1.58 -15.97
CA THR A 191 1.25 2.62 -15.78
C THR A 191 0.55 2.95 -17.09
N GLY A 192 -0.52 3.74 -16.99
CA GLY A 192 -1.45 4.03 -18.07
C GLY A 192 -2.09 2.74 -18.57
N MET A 193 -3.27 2.37 -18.07
CA MET A 193 -3.87 1.09 -18.40
C MET A 193 -5.05 1.28 -19.35
N THR A 194 -5.37 0.26 -20.13
CA THR A 194 -6.72 0.04 -20.65
C THR A 194 -7.27 -1.16 -19.92
N MET A 195 -8.31 -0.95 -19.11
CA MET A 195 -8.98 -2.01 -18.34
C MET A 195 -10.42 -2.09 -18.80
N THR A 196 -10.90 -3.29 -19.11
CA THR A 196 -12.31 -3.52 -19.47
C THR A 196 -12.77 -4.86 -18.93
N GLY A 197 -13.98 -4.94 -18.39
CA GLY A 197 -14.54 -6.21 -17.97
C GLY A 197 -15.77 -6.08 -17.08
N THR A 198 -15.90 -6.99 -16.11
CA THR A 198 -17.09 -7.10 -15.26
C THR A 198 -16.70 -7.10 -13.79
N LEU A 199 -17.39 -6.29 -12.99
CA LEU A 199 -17.31 -6.27 -11.53
C LEU A 199 -18.61 -6.84 -10.96
N CYS A 200 -18.51 -7.78 -10.03
CA CYS A 200 -19.64 -8.27 -9.24
C CYS A 200 -19.33 -8.15 -7.75
N TRP A 201 -20.22 -7.51 -6.99
CA TRP A 201 -20.08 -7.37 -5.54
C TRP A 201 -21.45 -7.45 -4.86
N GLY A 202 -21.66 -8.54 -4.12
CA GLY A 202 -22.98 -8.88 -3.58
C GLY A 202 -24.00 -9.07 -4.71
N GLU A 203 -25.05 -8.24 -4.73
CA GLU A 203 -26.07 -8.25 -5.79
C GLU A 203 -25.71 -7.35 -6.98
N ALA A 204 -24.71 -6.48 -6.85
CA ALA A 204 -24.28 -5.60 -7.94
C ALA A 204 -23.50 -6.38 -9.00
N SER A 205 -23.78 -6.10 -10.28
CA SER A 205 -23.03 -6.61 -11.42
C SER A 205 -22.96 -5.52 -12.49
N GLU A 206 -21.75 -5.07 -12.80
CA GLU A 206 -21.51 -3.88 -13.60
C GLU A 206 -20.49 -4.17 -14.71
N GLN A 207 -20.73 -3.64 -15.91
CA GLN A 207 -19.69 -3.54 -16.93
C GLN A 207 -18.82 -2.33 -16.64
N VAL A 208 -17.51 -2.56 -16.56
CA VAL A 208 -16.55 -1.56 -16.09
C VAL A 208 -15.43 -1.33 -17.09
N THR A 209 -14.93 -0.10 -17.12
CA THR A 209 -13.75 0.31 -17.88
C THR A 209 -12.87 1.19 -17.01
N GLY A 210 -11.55 1.22 -17.24
CA GLY A 210 -10.65 2.04 -16.46
C GLY A 210 -9.38 2.41 -17.21
N THR A 211 -8.81 3.56 -16.84
CA THR A 211 -7.59 4.10 -17.46
C THR A 211 -6.47 4.42 -16.48
N ALA A 212 -6.83 4.81 -15.26
CA ALA A 212 -5.90 4.98 -14.15
C ALA A 212 -5.67 3.62 -13.47
N GLY A 213 -4.51 3.01 -13.72
CA GLY A 213 -4.13 1.75 -13.10
C GLY A 213 -2.62 1.57 -13.04
N HIS A 214 -2.21 0.74 -12.10
CA HIS A 214 -0.81 0.52 -11.76
C HIS A 214 -0.56 -0.97 -11.59
N ILE A 215 0.46 -1.48 -12.28
CA ILE A 215 1.07 -2.77 -11.98
C ILE A 215 2.38 -2.48 -11.27
N ASP A 216 2.59 -3.04 -10.09
CA ASP A 216 3.89 -3.04 -9.43
C ASP A 216 4.42 -4.48 -9.33
N ARG A 217 5.71 -4.63 -9.59
CA ARG A 217 6.43 -5.90 -9.51
C ARG A 217 7.63 -5.69 -8.63
N GLN A 218 7.77 -6.57 -7.64
CA GLN A 218 8.90 -6.54 -6.73
C GLN A 218 9.31 -7.95 -6.33
N TRP A 219 10.60 -8.27 -6.42
CA TRP A 219 11.14 -9.53 -5.93
C TRP A 219 12.39 -9.31 -5.10
N PHE A 220 12.52 -10.15 -4.08
CA PHE A 220 13.46 -9.96 -2.99
C PHE A 220 14.32 -11.20 -2.79
N PRO A 221 15.63 -11.02 -2.59
CA PRO A 221 16.52 -12.15 -2.32
C PRO A 221 16.11 -12.92 -1.06
N THR A 222 15.59 -12.21 -0.06
CA THR A 222 15.10 -12.75 1.19
C THR A 222 13.67 -12.34 1.46
N TYR A 223 13.02 -13.01 2.41
CA TYR A 223 11.65 -12.72 2.82
C TYR A 223 11.37 -11.22 3.02
N ALA A 224 10.34 -10.71 2.35
CA ALA A 224 9.97 -9.29 2.31
C ALA A 224 9.61 -8.67 3.68
N GLY A 225 9.26 -9.48 4.69
CA GLY A 225 9.06 -8.99 6.06
C GLY A 225 10.35 -8.74 6.85
N GLY A 226 11.52 -8.99 6.23
CA GLY A 226 12.82 -8.92 6.88
C GLY A 226 13.08 -10.05 7.87
N GLY A 227 14.32 -10.13 8.37
CA GLY A 227 14.64 -11.00 9.51
C GLY A 227 14.28 -10.32 10.84
N GLY A 228 13.54 -11.00 11.72
CA GLY A 228 13.22 -10.50 13.07
C GLY A 228 11.74 -10.21 13.30
N ASP A 229 11.42 -9.17 14.08
CA ASP A 229 10.04 -8.72 14.29
C ASP A 229 9.51 -8.07 13.00
N PRO A 230 8.41 -8.58 12.40
CA PRO A 230 7.79 -7.97 11.22
C PRO A 230 7.29 -6.54 11.45
N ARG A 231 7.13 -6.08 12.70
CA ARG A 231 6.82 -4.68 13.03
C ARG A 231 8.05 -3.81 13.27
N GLY A 232 9.27 -4.35 13.18
CA GLY A 232 10.52 -3.60 13.29
C GLY A 232 10.78 -2.70 12.08
N ARG A 233 10.14 -2.98 10.94
CA ARG A 233 10.12 -2.14 9.74
C ARG A 233 8.68 -1.80 9.37
N SER A 234 8.52 -0.69 8.67
CA SER A 234 7.24 -0.32 8.03
C SER A 234 7.49 0.58 6.84
N HIS A 235 6.46 0.85 6.08
CA HIS A 235 6.54 1.64 4.88
C HIS A 235 5.23 2.39 4.60
N GLU A 236 5.37 3.35 3.70
CA GLU A 236 4.30 4.04 3.03
C GLU A 236 4.60 3.99 1.53
N TRP A 237 3.61 3.60 0.72
CA TRP A 237 3.74 3.59 -0.72
C TRP A 237 2.52 4.22 -1.39
N ARG A 238 2.74 4.95 -2.47
CA ARG A 238 1.68 5.63 -3.21
C ARG A 238 1.88 5.41 -4.69
N THR A 239 0.79 5.10 -5.38
CA THR A 239 0.68 5.17 -6.83
C THR A 239 -0.22 6.34 -7.16
N ILE A 240 0.20 7.26 -8.03
CA ILE A 240 -0.53 8.50 -8.31
C ILE A 240 -0.63 8.69 -9.82
N HIS A 241 -1.85 8.87 -10.32
CA HIS A 241 -2.19 9.06 -11.72
C HIS A 241 -2.76 10.47 -11.92
N PHE A 242 -1.93 11.40 -12.41
CA PHE A 242 -2.31 12.79 -12.60
C PHE A 242 -3.14 13.00 -13.86
N ASP A 243 -4.04 13.98 -13.82
CA ASP A 243 -4.88 14.41 -14.94
C ASP A 243 -4.10 14.96 -16.14
N ASN A 244 -2.90 15.50 -15.92
CA ASN A 244 -1.96 15.90 -16.97
C ASN A 244 -1.20 14.71 -17.60
N GLY A 245 -1.50 13.48 -17.15
CA GLY A 245 -0.90 12.25 -17.63
C GLY A 245 0.45 11.92 -17.02
N VAL A 246 0.99 12.64 -16.04
CA VAL A 246 2.15 12.13 -15.29
C VAL A 246 1.68 10.97 -14.38
N ASP A 247 2.48 9.92 -14.23
CA ASP A 247 2.26 8.92 -13.19
C ASP A 247 3.44 8.90 -12.22
N MET A 248 3.18 8.63 -10.94
CA MET A 248 4.22 8.59 -9.91
C MET A 248 4.07 7.38 -8.98
N SER A 249 5.21 6.86 -8.56
CA SER A 249 5.36 5.92 -7.45
C SER A 249 6.17 6.60 -6.36
N ILE A 250 5.65 6.72 -5.13
CA ILE A 250 6.34 7.34 -3.99
C ILE A 250 6.49 6.32 -2.88
N TRP A 251 7.72 6.06 -2.46
CA TRP A 251 8.05 5.07 -1.44
C TRP A 251 8.73 5.74 -0.24
N ARG A 252 8.31 5.39 0.98
CA ARG A 252 8.98 5.77 2.24
C ARG A 252 9.09 4.56 3.14
N GLN A 253 10.22 4.43 3.83
CA GLN A 253 10.50 3.28 4.70
C GLN A 253 10.97 3.75 6.06
N PHE A 254 10.59 3.04 7.10
CA PHE A 254 10.87 3.42 8.47
C PHE A 254 11.53 2.28 9.23
N ASP A 255 12.63 2.60 9.91
CA ASP A 255 13.15 1.82 11.02
C ASP A 255 12.32 2.12 12.26
N ARG A 256 11.40 1.21 12.60
CA ARG A 256 10.51 1.40 13.75
C ARG A 256 11.23 1.18 15.07
N MET A 257 12.40 0.57 15.07
CA MET A 257 13.22 0.37 16.26
C MET A 257 14.05 1.60 16.60
N ASN A 258 14.29 2.46 15.61
CA ASN A 258 15.02 3.71 15.76
C ASN A 258 14.11 4.93 15.59
N GLY A 259 13.03 4.99 16.37
CA GLY A 259 12.16 6.17 16.42
C GLY A 259 11.45 6.49 15.10
N ASN A 260 11.07 5.46 14.32
CA ASN A 260 10.52 5.60 12.97
C ASN A 260 11.46 6.39 12.02
N ALA A 261 12.78 6.23 12.16
CA ALA A 261 13.74 6.88 11.28
C ALA A 261 13.54 6.46 9.83
N VAL A 262 13.49 7.44 8.92
CA VAL A 262 13.39 7.19 7.47
C VAL A 262 14.64 6.43 6.98
N GLN A 263 14.45 5.49 6.06
CA GLN A 263 15.51 4.65 5.50
C GLN A 263 15.55 4.75 3.97
N PRO A 264 16.74 4.65 3.36
CA PRO A 264 16.86 4.41 1.92
C PRO A 264 16.31 3.03 1.54
N PHE A 265 15.73 2.85 0.36
CA PHE A 265 15.31 3.87 -0.59
C PHE A 265 14.06 4.61 -0.09
N THR A 266 14.07 5.94 -0.11
CA THR A 266 12.89 6.78 0.12
C THR A 266 12.92 7.89 -0.92
N GLY A 267 11.86 8.00 -1.72
CA GLY A 267 11.81 8.94 -2.83
C GLY A 267 10.61 8.69 -3.74
N LEU A 268 10.56 9.43 -4.84
CA LEU A 268 9.60 9.23 -5.93
C LEU A 268 10.28 8.78 -7.21
N THR A 269 9.49 8.12 -8.05
CA THR A 269 9.80 7.83 -9.45
C THR A 269 8.62 8.31 -10.29
N ALA A 270 8.87 9.18 -11.26
CA ALA A 270 7.86 9.72 -12.15
C ALA A 270 8.02 9.14 -13.57
N SER A 271 6.90 8.77 -14.20
CA SER A 271 6.82 8.43 -15.63
C SER A 271 5.93 9.43 -16.36
N TYR A 272 6.24 9.68 -17.63
CA TYR A 272 5.64 10.76 -18.42
C TYR A 272 4.84 10.22 -19.60
N PRO A 273 3.80 10.96 -20.05
CA PRO A 273 3.01 10.56 -21.20
C PRO A 273 3.77 10.72 -22.52
N ASP A 274 4.75 11.63 -22.56
CA ASP A 274 5.65 11.77 -23.71
C ASP A 274 6.69 10.64 -23.71
N PRO A 275 6.68 9.72 -24.69
CA PRO A 275 7.64 8.63 -24.76
C PRO A 275 9.09 9.08 -24.97
N GLY A 276 9.31 10.34 -25.39
CA GLY A 276 10.64 10.93 -25.51
C GLY A 276 11.21 11.46 -24.19
N ARG A 277 10.38 11.60 -23.15
CA ARG A 277 10.80 12.07 -21.82
C ARG A 277 11.14 10.88 -20.93
N ALA A 278 12.39 10.81 -20.49
CA ALA A 278 12.86 9.75 -19.59
C ALA A 278 12.16 9.85 -18.21
N PRO A 279 11.97 8.72 -17.51
CA PRO A 279 11.55 8.73 -16.12
C PRO A 279 12.51 9.53 -15.23
N GLU A 280 11.97 10.15 -14.18
CA GLU A 280 12.72 10.98 -13.24
C GLU A 280 12.64 10.40 -11.82
N CYS A 281 13.70 10.58 -11.02
CA CYS A 281 13.73 10.21 -9.61
C CYS A 281 14.08 11.43 -8.77
N ALA A 282 13.37 11.61 -7.65
CA ALA A 282 13.65 12.65 -6.67
C ALA A 282 13.53 12.08 -5.25
N GLU A 283 14.47 12.43 -4.39
CA GLU A 283 14.57 11.90 -3.01
C GLU A 283 14.34 12.97 -1.94
N ASP A 284 14.10 14.22 -2.35
CA ASP A 284 13.78 15.35 -1.48
C ASP A 284 12.28 15.38 -1.09
N ILE A 285 11.69 14.20 -0.90
CA ILE A 285 10.28 14.03 -0.58
C ILE A 285 10.06 14.25 0.90
N GLU A 286 9.26 15.26 1.21
CA GLU A 286 8.76 15.52 2.56
C GLU A 286 7.26 15.18 2.63
N VAL A 287 6.85 14.52 3.70
CA VAL A 287 5.46 14.19 3.96
C VAL A 287 5.08 14.67 5.35
N THR A 288 4.10 15.56 5.39
CA THR A 288 3.48 16.02 6.64
C THR A 288 2.13 15.34 6.80
N ILE A 289 1.96 14.56 7.86
CA ILE A 289 0.67 13.94 8.18
C ILE A 289 -0.26 14.99 8.78
N LEU A 290 -1.45 15.11 8.21
CA LEU A 290 -2.46 16.11 8.58
C LEU A 290 -3.57 15.50 9.45
N SER A 291 -3.82 14.19 9.32
CA SER A 291 -4.70 13.45 10.22
C SER A 291 -4.32 11.98 10.29
N TYR A 292 -4.87 11.30 11.29
CA TYR A 292 -4.74 9.86 11.47
C TYR A 292 -6.12 9.24 11.53
N VAL A 293 -6.18 7.96 11.18
CA VAL A 293 -7.40 7.17 11.26
C VAL A 293 -7.17 5.97 12.16
N ARG A 294 -8.14 5.67 13.03
CA ARG A 294 -8.09 4.50 13.90
C ARG A 294 -8.22 3.22 13.06
N TRP A 295 -7.48 2.18 13.43
CA TRP A 295 -7.65 0.87 12.81
C TRP A 295 -9.09 0.34 13.01
N PRO A 296 -9.75 -0.22 11.97
CA PRO A 296 -11.12 -0.70 12.08
C PRO A 296 -11.20 -2.07 12.77
N ASP A 297 -12.20 -2.27 13.61
CA ASP A 297 -12.39 -3.55 14.33
C ASP A 297 -12.88 -4.71 13.43
N SER A 298 -13.39 -4.38 12.23
CA SER A 298 -13.91 -5.34 11.24
C SER A 298 -12.82 -6.18 10.57
N VAL A 299 -11.56 -5.75 10.64
CA VAL A 299 -10.42 -6.42 10.01
C VAL A 299 -9.37 -6.73 11.06
N ARG A 300 -8.90 -7.98 11.09
CA ARG A 300 -7.86 -8.43 12.02
C ARG A 300 -6.59 -8.79 11.25
N PRO A 301 -5.42 -8.23 11.62
CA PRO A 301 -4.16 -8.74 11.11
C PRO A 301 -3.94 -10.17 11.61
N LEU A 302 -3.12 -10.93 10.88
CA LEU A 302 -2.77 -12.30 11.25
C LEU A 302 -2.02 -12.35 12.60
N LEU A 303 -1.06 -11.45 12.79
CA LEU A 303 -0.34 -11.33 14.05
C LEU A 303 -1.11 -10.38 14.98
N PRO A 304 -1.42 -10.81 16.22
CA PRO A 304 -2.10 -9.97 17.18
C PRO A 304 -1.43 -8.59 17.31
N PRO A 305 -2.21 -7.50 17.34
CA PRO A 305 -1.64 -6.17 17.48
C PRO A 305 -0.97 -6.01 18.85
N VAL A 306 0.09 -5.21 18.91
CA VAL A 306 0.81 -4.92 20.17
C VAL A 306 -0.12 -4.22 21.17
N ARG A 307 -0.98 -3.33 20.67
CA ARG A 307 -2.03 -2.65 21.44
C ARG A 307 -3.35 -2.61 20.67
N PRO A 308 -4.51 -2.62 21.35
CA PRO A 308 -5.80 -2.46 20.69
C PRO A 308 -5.94 -1.11 19.98
N ALA A 309 -5.64 -0.01 20.69
CA ALA A 309 -5.64 1.33 20.10
C ALA A 309 -4.38 1.52 19.25
N ARG A 310 -4.60 1.74 17.95
CA ARG A 310 -3.57 1.98 16.96
C ARG A 310 -4.14 2.81 15.82
N TYR A 311 -3.30 3.68 15.27
CA TYR A 311 -3.70 4.68 14.29
C TYR A 311 -2.79 4.62 13.08
N MET A 312 -3.35 4.79 11.89
CA MET A 312 -2.60 4.86 10.64
C MET A 312 -2.57 6.32 10.16
N PRO A 313 -1.49 6.76 9.50
CA PRO A 313 -1.51 8.02 8.76
C PRO A 313 -2.69 8.05 7.79
N ASP A 314 -3.31 9.22 7.62
CA ASP A 314 -4.48 9.39 6.76
C ASP A 314 -4.28 10.56 5.79
N ARG A 315 -4.97 11.70 5.96
CA ARG A 315 -4.70 12.90 5.15
C ARG A 315 -3.27 13.38 5.36
N HIS A 316 -2.65 13.84 4.29
CA HIS A 316 -1.26 14.28 4.33
C HIS A 316 -0.95 15.25 3.19
N ARG A 317 0.15 16.00 3.37
CA ARG A 317 0.74 16.86 2.35
C ARG A 317 2.09 16.31 1.92
N ILE A 318 2.36 16.31 0.62
CA ILE A 318 3.63 15.85 0.03
C ILE A 318 4.28 17.03 -0.68
N THR A 319 5.56 17.27 -0.42
CA THR A 319 6.34 18.32 -1.10
C THR A 319 7.67 17.78 -1.62
N SER A 320 8.13 18.34 -2.75
CA SER A 320 9.49 18.15 -3.28
C SER A 320 9.88 19.41 -4.05
N ALA A 321 11.06 19.95 -3.74
CA ALA A 321 11.58 21.13 -4.43
C ALA A 321 12.05 20.76 -5.84
N ALA A 322 12.69 19.60 -6.00
CA ALA A 322 13.17 19.09 -7.28
C ALA A 322 12.03 18.94 -8.30
N MET A 323 10.86 18.49 -7.85
CA MET A 323 9.68 18.29 -8.71
C MET A 323 8.74 19.51 -8.76
N GLN A 324 9.02 20.57 -7.99
CA GLN A 324 8.08 21.66 -7.70
C GLN A 324 6.69 21.10 -7.34
N LEU A 325 6.71 20.10 -6.46
CA LEU A 325 5.57 19.32 -6.04
C LEU A 325 5.03 19.87 -4.73
N ASP A 326 3.71 20.04 -4.66
CA ASP A 326 2.99 20.35 -3.44
C ASP A 326 1.57 19.79 -3.55
N LEU A 327 1.32 18.65 -2.94
CA LEU A 327 0.05 17.94 -3.02
C LEU A 327 -0.57 17.75 -1.65
N THR A 328 -1.90 17.85 -1.58
CA THR A 328 -2.68 17.34 -0.45
C THR A 328 -3.45 16.10 -0.89
N GLY A 329 -3.31 15.01 -0.13
CA GLY A 329 -4.02 13.75 -0.36
C GLY A 329 -5.15 13.54 0.64
N GLU A 330 -6.31 13.14 0.13
CA GLU A 330 -7.49 12.78 0.92
C GLU A 330 -7.98 11.36 0.60
N PRO A 331 -8.36 10.57 1.61
CA PRO A 331 -8.92 9.24 1.37
C PRO A 331 -10.30 9.35 0.70
N LEU A 332 -10.58 8.43 -0.23
CA LEU A 332 -11.92 8.25 -0.80
C LEU A 332 -12.75 7.24 0.00
N VAL A 333 -12.10 6.43 0.82
CA VAL A 333 -12.70 5.41 1.68
C VAL A 333 -12.04 5.49 3.06
N ALA A 334 -12.85 5.44 4.10
CA ALA A 334 -12.36 5.50 5.47
C ALA A 334 -11.69 4.18 5.89
N ALA A 335 -10.47 4.29 6.43
CA ALA A 335 -9.75 3.19 7.07
C ALA A 335 -9.73 1.84 6.29
N PRO A 336 -9.26 1.80 5.03
CA PRO A 336 -9.33 0.60 4.20
C PRO A 336 -8.26 -0.44 4.61
N ALA A 337 -8.54 -1.20 5.65
CA ALA A 337 -7.62 -2.17 6.23
C ALA A 337 -7.68 -3.52 5.52
N HIS A 338 -6.55 -4.21 5.45
CA HIS A 338 -6.45 -5.54 4.87
C HIS A 338 -5.95 -6.55 5.90
N GLY A 339 -6.42 -7.79 5.79
CA GLY A 339 -6.08 -8.87 6.70
C GLY A 339 -4.69 -9.44 6.44
N LEU A 340 -3.66 -8.59 6.26
CA LEU A 340 -2.25 -8.95 6.06
C LEU A 340 -1.53 -9.33 7.38
N PRO A 341 -0.27 -9.80 7.35
CA PRO A 341 0.40 -10.30 8.54
C PRO A 341 0.46 -9.32 9.71
N ILE A 342 0.67 -8.04 9.43
CA ILE A 342 0.68 -6.92 10.39
C ILE A 342 -0.40 -5.91 10.02
N GLU A 343 -0.50 -4.82 10.78
CA GLU A 343 -1.35 -3.69 10.42
C GLU A 343 -0.97 -3.15 9.04
N TYR A 344 -1.90 -3.26 8.10
CA TYR A 344 -1.74 -2.83 6.73
C TYR A 344 -3.03 -2.20 6.23
N MET A 345 -2.91 -1.01 5.66
CA MET A 345 -4.02 -0.24 5.15
C MET A 345 -3.67 0.31 3.77
N GLU A 346 -4.53 0.04 2.80
CA GLU A 346 -4.33 0.52 1.44
C GLU A 346 -5.68 0.87 0.82
N GLY A 347 -5.75 2.01 0.13
CA GLY A 347 -6.98 2.33 -0.58
C GLY A 347 -6.91 3.59 -1.40
N PRO A 348 -8.04 3.90 -2.07
CA PRO A 348 -8.10 4.96 -3.06
C PRO A 348 -8.03 6.34 -2.42
N TYR A 349 -7.26 7.22 -3.05
CA TYR A 349 -6.99 8.59 -2.63
C TYR A 349 -7.25 9.55 -3.79
N ARG A 350 -7.59 10.79 -3.43
CA ARG A 350 -7.58 11.92 -4.34
C ARG A 350 -6.49 12.90 -3.94
N TYR A 351 -5.66 13.28 -4.88
CA TYR A 351 -4.68 14.34 -4.67
C TYR A 351 -5.07 15.60 -5.45
N ARG A 352 -4.73 16.75 -4.88
CA ARG A 352 -4.84 18.06 -5.52
C ARG A 352 -3.65 18.91 -5.12
N GLY A 353 -3.15 19.74 -6.03
CA GLY A 353 -2.05 20.64 -5.74
C GLY A 353 -1.28 21.05 -6.98
N MET A 354 0.04 21.13 -6.86
CA MET A 354 0.96 21.55 -7.91
C MET A 354 1.96 20.46 -8.26
N LEU A 355 2.33 20.37 -9.54
CA LEU A 355 3.44 19.57 -10.07
C LEU A 355 4.14 20.38 -11.16
N HIS A 356 5.45 20.54 -11.08
CA HIS A 356 6.22 21.38 -12.03
C HIS A 356 5.63 22.80 -12.17
N GLY A 357 5.09 23.35 -11.07
CA GLY A 357 4.47 24.67 -11.03
C GLY A 357 3.05 24.75 -11.61
N GLU A 358 2.51 23.65 -12.14
CA GLU A 358 1.18 23.62 -12.74
C GLU A 358 0.15 22.95 -11.81
N PRO A 359 -1.11 23.43 -11.77
CA PRO A 359 -2.17 22.78 -11.01
C PRO A 359 -2.47 21.38 -11.54
N VAL A 360 -2.62 20.41 -10.64
CA VAL A 360 -2.95 19.03 -10.98
C VAL A 360 -3.97 18.44 -10.01
N THR A 361 -4.73 17.48 -10.50
CA THR A 361 -5.52 16.54 -9.70
C THR A 361 -5.12 15.10 -10.05
N ALA A 362 -5.31 14.17 -9.12
CA ALA A 362 -4.97 12.77 -9.37
C ALA A 362 -5.89 11.80 -8.64
N PHE A 363 -6.07 10.64 -9.25
CA PHE A 363 -6.49 9.42 -8.58
C PHE A 363 -5.25 8.63 -8.13
N ALA A 364 -5.32 7.98 -6.99
CA ALA A 364 -4.18 7.32 -6.40
C ALA A 364 -4.58 6.14 -5.51
N PHE A 365 -3.61 5.28 -5.20
CA PHE A 365 -3.65 4.42 -4.02
C PHE A 365 -2.61 4.86 -3.00
N TYR A 366 -2.92 4.67 -1.72
CA TYR A 366 -1.99 4.89 -0.63
C TYR A 366 -1.95 3.71 0.34
N GLU A 367 -0.87 2.96 0.24
CA GLU A 367 -0.49 1.84 1.10
C GLU A 367 0.33 2.31 2.31
N ARG A 368 0.04 1.75 3.48
CA ARG A 368 0.80 2.00 4.71
C ARG A 368 0.75 0.84 5.69
N SER A 369 1.90 0.56 6.31
CA SER A 369 2.05 -0.40 7.41
C SER A 369 2.52 0.25 8.73
N LEU A 370 2.71 1.58 8.74
CA LEU A 370 3.13 2.34 9.90
C LEU A 370 1.97 2.55 10.90
N ALA A 371 1.68 1.53 11.71
CA ALA A 371 0.70 1.63 12.79
C ALA A 371 1.28 2.29 14.05
N LEU A 372 0.72 3.42 14.44
CA LEU A 372 1.12 4.21 15.61
C LEU A 372 0.38 3.74 16.87
N TYR A 373 1.14 3.34 17.89
CA TYR A 373 0.60 2.84 19.17
C TYR A 373 1.53 3.08 20.37
N ARG A 374 2.75 3.55 20.15
CA ARG A 374 3.69 3.93 21.22
C ARG A 374 3.33 5.32 21.75
N ASP A 375 3.67 5.61 22.99
CA ASP A 375 3.35 6.90 23.63
C ASP A 375 3.86 8.11 22.84
N TRP A 376 5.12 8.06 22.39
CA TRP A 376 5.72 9.11 21.58
C TRP A 376 5.16 9.18 20.15
N GLU A 377 4.50 8.12 19.65
CA GLU A 377 3.77 8.18 18.38
C GLU A 377 2.35 8.73 18.61
N LEU A 378 1.70 8.33 19.70
CA LEU A 378 0.32 8.71 20.02
C LEU A 378 0.19 10.19 20.44
N ILE A 379 1.26 10.83 20.91
CA ILE A 379 1.25 12.27 21.16
C ILE A 379 1.17 13.07 19.85
N ASP A 380 1.77 12.59 18.76
CA ASP A 380 1.62 13.18 17.43
C ASP A 380 0.21 12.96 16.87
N VAL A 381 -0.36 11.78 17.10
CA VAL A 381 -1.78 11.49 16.80
C VAL A 381 -2.69 12.48 17.53
N LEU A 382 -2.49 12.67 18.84
CA LEU A 382 -3.30 13.58 19.63
C LEU A 382 -3.16 15.03 19.14
N ALA A 383 -1.93 15.47 18.84
CA ALA A 383 -1.67 16.80 18.31
C ALA A 383 -2.42 17.05 16.99
N ALA A 384 -2.35 16.10 16.04
CA ALA A 384 -3.05 16.21 14.78
C ALA A 384 -4.57 16.18 14.97
N THR A 385 -5.11 15.29 15.81
CA THR A 385 -6.56 15.23 16.08
C THR A 385 -7.08 16.54 16.66
N VAL A 386 -6.38 17.09 17.66
CA VAL A 386 -6.76 18.36 18.32
C VAL A 386 -6.67 19.55 17.36
N ALA A 387 -5.63 19.60 16.52
CA ALA A 387 -5.49 20.64 15.50
C ALA A 387 -6.63 20.63 14.47
N ASN A 388 -7.29 19.49 14.28
CA ASN A 388 -8.41 19.31 13.36
C ASN A 388 -9.79 19.34 14.04
N ALA A 389 -9.86 19.44 15.38
CA ALA A 389 -11.11 19.38 16.13
C ALA A 389 -12.09 20.50 15.70
N ARG A 390 -13.37 20.14 15.58
CA ARG A 390 -14.45 21.08 15.24
C ARG A 390 -15.61 20.90 16.22
N PRO A 391 -15.89 21.89 17.10
CA PRO A 391 -15.20 23.16 17.26
C PRO A 391 -13.75 22.99 17.79
N PRO A 392 -12.87 23.99 17.60
CA PRO A 392 -11.53 23.97 18.18
C PRO A 392 -11.57 23.82 19.71
N THR A 393 -10.57 23.14 20.28
CA THR A 393 -10.43 22.89 21.73
C THR A 393 -9.13 23.52 22.28
N PRO A 394 -9.08 24.85 22.53
CA PRO A 394 -7.84 25.54 22.91
C PRO A 394 -7.18 25.01 24.18
N GLU A 395 -7.98 24.56 25.15
CA GLU A 395 -7.48 24.01 26.41
C GLU A 395 -6.72 22.70 26.19
N LEU A 396 -7.23 21.85 25.28
CA LEU A 396 -6.60 20.59 24.91
C LEU A 396 -5.37 20.83 24.03
N ALA A 397 -5.43 21.79 23.10
CA ALA A 397 -4.26 22.20 22.31
C ALA A 397 -3.11 22.67 23.22
N ALA A 398 -3.41 23.54 24.19
CA ALA A 398 -2.42 24.00 25.16
C ALA A 398 -1.90 22.87 26.07
N LEU A 399 -2.72 21.87 26.39
CA LEU A 399 -2.26 20.68 27.11
C LEU A 399 -1.27 19.88 26.27
N VAL A 400 -1.60 19.61 25.00
CA VAL A 400 -0.73 18.88 24.07
C VAL A 400 0.63 19.57 23.93
N GLU A 401 0.65 20.89 23.71
CA GLU A 401 1.89 21.67 23.60
C GLU A 401 2.79 21.52 24.83
N ARG A 402 2.21 21.45 26.04
CA ARG A 402 2.98 21.26 27.28
C ARG A 402 3.43 19.82 27.48
N VAL A 403 2.60 18.84 27.12
CA VAL A 403 2.88 17.41 27.37
C VAL A 403 3.83 16.81 26.32
N ALA A 404 3.77 17.26 25.07
CA ALA A 404 4.60 16.75 23.99
C ALA A 404 6.11 16.65 24.33
N PRO A 405 6.79 17.74 24.77
CA PRO A 405 8.21 17.63 25.14
C PRO A 405 8.46 16.71 26.34
N VAL A 406 7.49 16.52 27.23
CA VAL A 406 7.60 15.61 28.38
C VAL A 406 7.58 14.15 27.91
N VAL A 407 6.63 13.79 27.03
CA VAL A 407 6.54 12.47 26.41
C VAL A 407 7.81 12.16 25.60
N LEU A 408 8.23 13.09 24.74
CA LEU A 408 9.41 12.92 23.88
C LEU A 408 10.72 12.79 24.68
N SER A 409 10.78 13.35 25.89
CA SER A 409 11.92 13.20 26.81
C SER A 409 11.91 11.88 27.61
N GLY A 410 10.91 11.02 27.41
CA GLY A 410 10.77 9.75 28.14
C GLY A 410 10.30 9.88 29.58
N ARG A 411 9.85 11.08 30.02
CA ARG A 411 9.35 11.35 31.38
C ARG A 411 7.90 10.86 31.54
N ARG A 412 7.71 9.54 31.43
CA ARG A 412 6.39 8.88 31.34
C ARG A 412 5.46 9.17 32.52
N GLY A 413 5.98 9.16 33.75
CA GLY A 413 5.17 9.40 34.97
C GLY A 413 4.60 10.82 35.02
N GLU A 414 5.45 11.82 34.74
CA GLU A 414 5.05 13.23 34.68
C GLU A 414 4.02 13.48 33.57
N ALA A 415 4.25 12.94 32.37
CA ALA A 415 3.31 13.03 31.26
C ALA A 415 1.95 12.40 31.62
N LEU A 416 1.94 11.24 32.28
CA LEU A 416 0.73 10.55 32.69
C LEU A 416 -0.10 11.36 33.70
N GLU A 417 0.55 11.99 34.68
CA GLU A 417 -0.15 12.87 35.63
C GLU A 417 -0.78 14.08 34.92
N MET A 418 -0.02 14.77 34.07
CA MET A 418 -0.51 15.91 33.30
C MET A 418 -1.73 15.54 32.44
N LEU A 419 -1.67 14.41 31.74
CA LEU A 419 -2.77 13.95 30.86
C LEU A 419 -3.99 13.50 31.65
N ARG A 420 -3.84 12.86 32.81
CA ARG A 420 -4.98 12.49 33.67
C ARG A 420 -5.68 13.72 34.25
N THR A 421 -4.91 14.70 34.71
CA THR A 421 -5.47 15.97 35.19
C THR A 421 -6.18 16.71 34.07
N GLY A 422 -5.58 16.77 32.88
CA GLY A 422 -6.18 17.37 31.70
C GLY A 422 -7.46 16.67 31.26
N SER A 423 -7.43 15.34 31.18
CA SER A 423 -8.58 14.49 30.82
C SER A 423 -9.77 14.69 31.77
N ALA A 424 -9.53 14.75 33.09
CA ALA A 424 -10.57 14.98 34.09
C ALA A 424 -11.19 16.39 34.02
N ALA A 425 -10.50 17.35 33.39
CA ALA A 425 -10.98 18.71 33.20
C ALA A 425 -11.67 18.94 31.85
N LEU A 426 -11.75 17.92 30.97
CA LEU A 426 -12.36 18.06 29.66
C LEU A 426 -13.89 18.20 29.76
N PRO A 427 -14.50 19.20 29.08
CA PRO A 427 -15.96 19.34 28.98
C PRO A 427 -16.61 18.11 28.36
N ASP A 428 -17.78 17.66 28.86
CA ASP A 428 -18.49 16.46 28.36
C ASP A 428 -18.69 16.43 26.83
N ASP A 429 -18.83 17.59 26.20
CA ASP A 429 -18.99 17.80 24.76
C ASP A 429 -17.67 17.85 23.96
N CYS A 430 -16.52 17.59 24.60
CA CYS A 430 -15.24 17.44 23.92
C CYS A 430 -15.33 16.36 22.83
N ASP A 431 -14.74 16.68 21.67
CA ASP A 431 -14.64 15.83 20.50
C ASP A 431 -14.25 14.38 20.85
N GLN A 432 -15.03 13.43 20.33
CA GLN A 432 -14.92 12.00 20.68
C GLN A 432 -13.57 11.43 20.23
N ASP A 433 -13.10 11.79 19.03
CA ASP A 433 -11.82 11.32 18.52
C ASP A 433 -10.67 11.79 19.42
N SER A 434 -10.71 13.06 19.83
CA SER A 434 -9.74 13.64 20.77
C SER A 434 -9.72 12.90 22.12
N ARG A 435 -10.90 12.54 22.65
CA ARG A 435 -11.02 11.75 23.88
C ARG A 435 -10.43 10.35 23.71
N GLU A 436 -10.77 9.66 22.64
CA GLU A 436 -10.29 8.30 22.39
C GLU A 436 -8.76 8.23 22.24
N VAL A 437 -8.18 9.18 21.51
CA VAL A 437 -6.71 9.26 21.35
C VAL A 437 -6.05 9.60 22.69
N LEU A 438 -6.63 10.51 23.47
CA LEU A 438 -6.12 10.85 24.81
C LEU A 438 -6.13 9.63 25.75
N GLU A 439 -7.22 8.86 25.75
CA GLU A 439 -7.33 7.62 26.51
C GLU A 439 -6.31 6.57 26.05
N ALA A 440 -6.12 6.43 24.74
CA ALA A 440 -5.10 5.55 24.16
C ALA A 440 -3.68 5.93 24.63
N LEU A 441 -3.36 7.23 24.63
CA LEU A 441 -2.07 7.75 25.10
C LEU A 441 -1.89 7.51 26.61
N ILE A 442 -2.91 7.78 27.43
CA ILE A 442 -2.90 7.50 28.88
C ILE A 442 -2.68 6.00 29.13
N GLY A 443 -3.40 5.13 28.40
CA GLY A 443 -3.21 3.68 28.47
C GLY A 443 -1.80 3.26 28.04
N SER A 444 -1.23 3.94 27.05
CA SER A 444 0.14 3.68 26.58
C SER A 444 1.20 4.04 27.60
N LEU A 445 1.03 5.16 28.30
CA LEU A 445 1.93 5.61 29.36
C LEU A 445 1.79 4.76 30.64
N ALA A 446 0.58 4.31 30.97
CA ALA A 446 0.30 3.52 32.17
C ALA A 446 0.78 2.05 32.08
N GLN A 447 0.91 1.51 30.87
CA GLN A 447 1.35 0.14 30.64
C GLN A 447 2.77 0.14 30.05
N GLU A 448 3.72 -0.53 30.71
CA GLU A 448 4.99 -0.87 30.08
C GLU A 448 4.74 -1.87 28.95
N ILE A 449 5.27 -1.60 27.75
CA ILE A 449 5.32 -2.61 26.69
C ILE A 449 6.48 -3.54 27.08
N PRO A 450 6.24 -4.84 27.31
CA PRO A 450 7.32 -5.77 27.57
C PRO A 450 8.31 -5.72 26.40
N ALA A 451 9.62 -5.68 26.69
CA ALA A 451 10.66 -5.63 25.65
C ALA A 451 10.60 -6.79 24.63
N ALA A 452 9.88 -7.88 24.94
CA ALA A 452 9.64 -8.99 24.03
C ALA A 452 8.51 -8.76 23.00
N LYS A 453 7.84 -7.59 23.02
CA LYS A 453 6.77 -7.18 22.09
C LYS A 453 7.10 -5.87 21.34
N LEU A 454 8.30 -5.34 21.56
CA LEU A 454 8.92 -4.25 20.82
C LEU A 454 9.96 -4.86 19.90
#